data_AF-A0A3D4XEQ8-F1
#
_entry.id   AF-A0A3D4XEQ8-F1
#
_cell.length_a   1.000
_cell.length_b   1.000
_cell.length_c   1.000
_cell.angle_alpha   90.00
_cell.angle_beta   90.00
_cell.angle_gamma   90.00
#
_symmetry.space_group_name_H-M   'P 1'
#
loop_
_entity.id
_entity.type
_entity.pdbx_description
1 polymer ?
#
loop_
_entity_poly.entity_id
_entity_poly.type
_entity_poly.pdbx_seq_one_letter_code
_entity_poly.pdbx_strand_id
1 'polypeptide(L)'
;CQQYRICGSGNCPVGIATQDPALRERLKVEQSARRVANYLNVTTKELKTFARITGHSSVHDLSVKDLATTSREISDYTNIPHA
;
A
#
# COMPACT_ATOMS: atom_id res chain seq x y z
N CYS A 1 -9.06 1.61 8.95
CA CYS A 1 -10.11 2.21 8.09
C CYS A 1 -10.91 1.09 7.46
N GLN A 2 -12.24 1.21 7.39
CA GLN A 2 -13.14 0.25 6.70
C GLN A 2 -13.80 0.87 5.46
N GLN A 3 -13.18 1.93 4.91
CA GLN A 3 -13.60 2.58 3.65
C GLN A 3 -15.05 3.08 3.61
N TYR A 4 -15.61 3.53 4.73
CA TYR A 4 -16.94 4.17 4.78
C TYR A 4 -17.06 5.48 3.98
N ARG A 5 -15.92 6.12 3.63
CA ARG A 5 -15.87 7.36 2.82
C ARG A 5 -16.63 8.57 3.39
N ILE A 6 -16.88 8.59 4.69
CA ILE A 6 -17.53 9.72 5.39
C ILE A 6 -16.57 10.53 6.27
N CYS A 7 -15.27 10.53 5.97
CA CYS A 7 -14.25 11.12 6.84
C CYS A 7 -14.50 12.61 7.17
N GLY A 8 -15.06 13.35 6.22
CA GLY A 8 -15.38 14.78 6.39
C GLY A 8 -16.58 15.08 7.27
N SER A 9 -17.41 14.09 7.63
CA SER A 9 -18.59 14.31 8.49
C SER A 9 -18.27 14.35 9.98
N GLY A 10 -17.06 13.95 10.38
CA GLY A 10 -16.71 13.76 11.78
C GLY A 10 -17.34 12.52 12.44
N ASN A 11 -18.14 11.73 11.71
CA ASN A 11 -18.88 10.58 12.24
C ASN A 11 -18.22 9.23 11.91
N CYS A 12 -16.88 9.17 11.87
CA CYS A 12 -16.17 7.94 11.56
C CYS A 12 -16.54 6.82 12.56
N PRO A 13 -17.18 5.72 12.13
CA PRO A 13 -17.74 4.73 13.05
C PRO A 13 -16.67 3.91 13.77
N VAL A 14 -15.44 3.91 13.27
CA VAL A 14 -14.29 3.19 13.82
C VAL A 14 -13.32 4.09 14.60
N GLY A 15 -13.68 5.36 14.84
CA GLY A 15 -12.92 6.25 15.72
C GLY A 15 -11.64 6.87 15.15
N ILE A 16 -11.44 6.82 13.82
CA ILE A 16 -10.22 7.35 13.17
C ILE A 16 -10.37 8.84 12.82
N ALA A 17 -11.40 9.19 12.03
CA ALA A 17 -11.63 10.55 11.54
C ALA A 17 -12.84 11.17 12.27
N THR A 18 -12.67 11.44 13.56
CA THR A 18 -13.70 12.01 14.44
C THR A 18 -13.08 12.76 15.62
N GLN A 19 -13.77 13.77 16.13
CA GLN A 19 -13.44 14.44 17.38
C GLN A 19 -14.43 14.11 18.51
N ASP A 20 -15.49 13.34 18.23
CA ASP A 20 -16.44 12.86 19.24
C ASP A 20 -15.71 11.87 20.18
N PRO A 21 -15.65 12.14 21.50
CA PRO A 21 -14.98 11.26 22.47
C PRO A 21 -15.50 9.82 22.44
N ALA A 22 -16.81 9.61 22.29
CA ALA A 22 -17.44 8.29 22.29
C ALA A 22 -17.09 7.49 21.02
N LEU A 23 -16.94 8.17 19.88
CA LEU A 23 -16.46 7.54 18.65
C LEU A 23 -14.95 7.27 18.72
N ARG A 24 -14.17 8.20 19.27
CA ARG A 24 -12.71 8.11 19.38
C ARG A 24 -12.25 6.92 20.23
N GLU A 25 -12.97 6.59 21.29
CA GLU A 25 -12.69 5.42 22.16
C GLU A 25 -12.73 4.06 21.40
N ARG A 26 -13.41 4.03 20.25
CA ARG A 26 -13.51 2.82 19.41
C ARG A 26 -12.18 2.46 18.77
N LEU A 27 -11.27 3.43 18.58
CA LEU A 27 -9.93 3.15 18.07
C LEU A 27 -9.05 2.53 19.15
N LYS A 28 -8.79 1.23 19.04
CA LYS A 28 -7.81 0.54 19.90
C LYS A 28 -6.39 0.85 19.42
N VAL A 29 -5.77 1.89 19.99
CA VAL A 29 -4.49 2.48 19.54
C VAL A 29 -3.36 1.45 19.50
N GLU A 30 -3.08 0.76 20.61
CA GLU A 30 -1.97 -0.21 20.70
C GLU A 30 -2.08 -1.34 19.66
N GLN A 31 -3.27 -1.94 19.56
CA GLN A 31 -3.52 -3.00 18.58
C GLN A 31 -3.39 -2.48 17.16
N SER A 32 -3.89 -1.27 16.90
CA SER A 32 -3.86 -0.64 15.58
C SER A 32 -2.42 -0.28 15.16
N ALA A 33 -1.62 0.27 16.07
CA ALA A 33 -0.21 0.58 15.86
C ALA A 33 0.58 -0.69 15.51
N ARG A 34 0.38 -1.78 16.28
CA ARG A 34 1.02 -3.07 15.99
C ARG A 34 0.64 -3.63 14.61
N ARG A 35 -0.61 -3.47 14.18
CA ARG A 35 -1.06 -3.87 12.84
C ARG A 35 -0.35 -3.07 11.75
N VAL A 36 -0.20 -1.76 11.91
CA VAL A 36 0.55 -0.91 10.96
C VAL A 36 2.01 -1.33 10.90
N ALA A 37 2.66 -1.56 12.05
CA ALA A 37 4.05 -2.03 12.09
C ALA A 37 4.22 -3.38 11.37
N ASN A 38 3.30 -4.33 11.60
CA ASN A 38 3.32 -5.62 10.92
C ASN A 38 3.16 -5.46 9.40
N TYR A 39 2.20 -4.64 8.96
CA TYR A 39 1.99 -4.35 7.54
C TYR A 39 3.27 -3.82 6.88
N LEU A 40 3.87 -2.77 7.46
CA LEU A 40 5.10 -2.17 6.93
C LEU A 40 6.29 -3.15 6.91
N ASN A 41 6.44 -3.97 7.94
CA ASN A 41 7.49 -4.99 8.00
C ASN A 41 7.32 -6.07 6.94
N VAL A 42 6.09 -6.53 6.69
CA VAL A 42 5.80 -7.54 5.67
C VAL A 42 5.98 -6.95 4.28
N THR A 43 5.40 -5.78 3.99
CA THR A 43 5.59 -5.08 2.71
C THR A 43 7.06 -4.83 2.42
N THR A 44 7.86 -4.45 3.42
CA THR A 44 9.31 -4.28 3.24
C THR A 44 10.00 -5.58 2.84
N LYS A 45 9.62 -6.73 3.44
CA LYS A 45 10.17 -8.04 3.06
C LYS A 45 9.75 -8.45 1.65
N GLU A 46 8.50 -8.21 1.27
CA GLU A 46 8.00 -8.51 -0.07
C GLU A 46 8.72 -7.67 -1.14
N LEU A 47 8.89 -6.37 -0.90
CA LEU A 47 9.64 -5.49 -1.80
C LEU A 47 11.11 -5.93 -1.95
N LYS A 48 11.75 -6.40 -0.86
CA LYS A 48 13.08 -7.02 -0.93
C LYS A 48 13.10 -8.28 -1.81
N THR A 49 12.05 -9.10 -1.75
CA THR A 49 11.91 -10.25 -2.64
C THR A 49 11.81 -9.81 -4.10
N PHE A 50 10.98 -8.81 -4.41
CA PHE A 50 10.86 -8.27 -5.77
C PHE A 50 12.20 -7.75 -6.32
N ALA A 51 12.93 -6.95 -5.54
CA ALA A 51 14.26 -6.50 -5.93
C ALA A 51 15.20 -7.68 -6.19
N ARG A 52 15.22 -8.67 -5.29
CA ARG A 52 16.10 -9.84 -5.43
C ARG A 52 15.79 -10.67 -6.68
N ILE A 53 14.52 -10.96 -6.98
CA ILE A 53 14.15 -11.81 -8.12
C ILE A 53 14.38 -11.11 -9.47
N THR A 54 14.44 -9.77 -9.46
CA THR A 54 14.76 -8.94 -10.63
C THR A 54 16.25 -8.62 -10.73
N GLY A 55 17.09 -9.17 -9.84
CA GLY A 55 18.55 -9.01 -9.88
C GLY A 55 19.08 -7.73 -9.24
N HIS A 56 18.24 -7.02 -8.48
CA HIS A 56 18.56 -5.73 -7.85
C HIS A 56 18.89 -5.87 -6.36
N SER A 57 19.80 -5.01 -5.89
CA SER A 57 20.20 -4.94 -4.48
C SER A 57 19.29 -4.04 -3.64
N SER A 58 18.68 -3.05 -4.30
CA SER A 58 17.82 -2.05 -3.71
C SER A 58 16.53 -1.91 -4.52
N VAL A 59 15.43 -1.60 -3.84
CA VAL A 59 14.16 -1.28 -4.51
C VAL A 59 14.26 -0.02 -5.38
N HIS A 60 15.25 0.84 -5.12
CA HIS A 60 15.51 2.03 -5.91
C HIS A 60 16.19 1.73 -7.25
N ASP A 61 16.69 0.50 -7.45
CA ASP A 61 17.31 0.07 -8.71
C ASP A 61 16.25 -0.43 -9.73
N LEU A 62 15.02 -0.68 -9.27
CA LEU A 62 13.90 -1.11 -10.11
C LEU A 62 13.59 -0.07 -11.18
N SER A 63 13.35 -0.54 -12.40
CA SER A 63 13.10 0.29 -13.58
C SER A 63 12.10 -0.35 -14.54
N VAL A 64 11.78 0.34 -15.63
CA VAL A 64 10.93 -0.21 -16.69
C VAL A 64 11.50 -1.48 -17.33
N LYS A 65 12.84 -1.69 -17.23
CA LYS A 65 13.49 -2.92 -17.72
C LYS A 65 13.05 -4.19 -16.97
N ASP A 66 12.46 -4.03 -15.79
CA ASP A 66 11.97 -5.13 -14.94
C ASP A 66 10.48 -5.44 -15.18
N LEU A 67 9.83 -4.71 -16.09
CA LEU A 67 8.42 -4.89 -16.44
C LEU A 67 8.28 -5.58 -17.79
N ALA A 68 7.16 -6.31 -17.95
CA ALA A 68 6.68 -6.81 -19.22
C ALA A 68 5.15 -6.77 -19.24
N THR A 69 4.55 -6.69 -20.43
CA THR A 69 3.09 -6.65 -20.60
C THR A 69 2.63 -7.69 -21.62
N THR A 70 1.41 -8.20 -21.47
CA THR A 70 0.75 -9.04 -22.50
C THR A 70 -0.21 -8.24 -23.37
N SER A 71 -0.29 -6.92 -23.18
CA SER A 71 -1.13 -6.02 -23.97
C SER A 71 -0.28 -5.32 -25.03
N ARG A 72 -0.65 -5.51 -26.30
CA ARG A 72 -0.05 -4.76 -27.42
C ARG A 72 -0.25 -3.26 -27.28
N GLU A 73 -1.45 -2.83 -26.91
CA GLU A 73 -1.73 -1.41 -26.69
C GLU A 73 -0.76 -0.78 -25.67
N ILE A 74 -0.50 -1.47 -24.55
CA ILE A 74 0.47 -0.97 -23.56
C ILE A 74 1.88 -0.93 -24.14
N SER A 75 2.31 -1.98 -24.86
CA SER A 75 3.65 -2.03 -25.45
C SER A 75 3.84 -1.02 -26.58
N ASP A 76 2.80 -0.70 -27.34
CA ASP A 76 2.86 0.21 -28.49
C ASP A 76 2.93 1.68 -28.03
N TYR A 77 2.35 2.01 -26.86
CA TYR A 77 2.26 3.38 -26.35
C TYR A 77 3.10 3.66 -25.10
N THR A 78 3.90 2.72 -24.63
CA THR A 78 4.81 2.90 -23.49
C THR A 78 6.18 2.28 -23.77
N ASN A 79 7.13 2.46 -22.86
CA ASN A 79 8.45 1.82 -22.92
C ASN A 79 8.48 0.42 -22.25
N ILE A 80 7.32 -0.17 -21.94
CA ILE A 80 7.21 -1.51 -21.37
C ILE A 80 7.18 -2.54 -22.52
N PRO A 81 8.08 -3.52 -22.56
CA PRO A 81 8.11 -4.51 -23.64
C PRO A 81 6.93 -5.50 -23.54
N HIS A 82 6.43 -5.93 -24.71
CA HIS A 82 5.52 -7.07 -24.78
C HIS A 82 6.25 -8.38 -24.47
N ALA A 83 5.64 -9.23 -23.64
CA ALA A 83 6.14 -10.56 -23.28
C ALA A 83 6.00 -11.58 -24.42
#